data_AF-A0A833RFT4-F1
#
_entry.id   AF-A0A833RFT4-F1
#
_cell.length_a   1.000
_cell.length_b   1.000
_cell.length_c   1.000
_cell.angle_alpha   90.00
_cell.angle_beta   90.00
_cell.angle_gamma   90.00
#
_symmetry.space_group_name_H-M   'P 1'
#
loop_
_entity.id
_entity.type
_entity.pdbx_description
1 polymer ?
#
loop_
_entity_poly.entity_id
_entity_poly.type
_entity_poly.pdbx_seq_one_letter_code
_entity_poly.pdbx_strand_id
1 'polypeptide(L)'
;MQPSEIAKYFHLPLLEAAKELQICTSSLKAICRKHGITRWPQRKIRAMDIRIVNLKKNLKSQNSKSKIANRIKTEIKWLEEKRAAICSGVQRPLIKDQQHDGHGRRWEWASTN
;
A
#
# COMPACT_ATOMS: atom_id res chain seq x y z
N MET A 1 -13.39 -12.78 14.04
CA MET A 1 -12.66 -12.39 12.82
C MET A 1 -11.34 -11.77 13.23
N GLN A 2 -10.24 -12.38 12.83
CA GLN A 2 -8.88 -11.92 13.17
C GLN A 2 -8.42 -10.84 12.17
N PRO A 3 -7.54 -9.91 12.58
CA PRO A 3 -7.02 -8.88 11.68
C PRO A 3 -6.26 -9.48 10.49
N SER A 4 -5.66 -10.67 10.64
CA SER A 4 -5.02 -11.42 9.56
C SER A 4 -5.97 -11.88 8.45
N GLU A 5 -7.24 -12.15 8.78
CA GLU A 5 -8.26 -12.51 7.79
C GLU A 5 -8.67 -11.29 6.96
N ILE A 6 -8.77 -10.13 7.61
CA ILE A 6 -9.14 -8.86 6.97
C ILE A 6 -7.98 -8.31 6.14
N ALA A 7 -6.74 -8.53 6.59
CA ALA A 7 -5.55 -7.97 5.98
C ALA A 7 -5.30 -8.51 4.55
N LYS A 8 -5.80 -9.73 4.26
CA LYS A 8 -5.84 -10.29 2.90
C LYS A 8 -6.61 -9.40 1.92
N TYR A 9 -7.62 -8.67 2.40
CA TYR A 9 -8.50 -7.82 1.58
C TYR A 9 -8.09 -6.35 1.55
N PHE A 10 -6.98 -5.97 2.20
CA PHE A 10 -6.51 -4.57 2.21
C PHE A 10 -6.16 -4.00 0.83
N HIS A 11 -5.92 -4.87 -0.15
CA HIS A 11 -5.72 -4.47 -1.54
C HIS A 11 -7.03 -3.98 -2.21
N LEU A 12 -8.19 -4.35 -1.67
CA LEU A 12 -9.51 -3.96 -2.18
C LEU A 12 -10.03 -2.67 -1.52
N PRO A 13 -10.95 -1.96 -2.18
CA PRO A 13 -11.81 -0.97 -1.53
C PRO A 13 -12.53 -1.54 -0.31
N LEU A 14 -12.72 -0.71 0.72
CA LEU A 14 -13.43 -1.11 1.94
C LEU A 14 -14.81 -1.71 1.65
N LEU A 15 -15.52 -1.17 0.65
CA LEU A 15 -16.84 -1.66 0.25
C LEU A 15 -16.77 -3.06 -0.38
N GLU A 16 -15.78 -3.31 -1.24
CA GLU A 16 -15.56 -4.62 -1.87
C GLU A 16 -15.08 -5.63 -0.84
N ALA A 17 -14.13 -5.27 0.01
CA ALA A 17 -13.69 -6.12 1.12
C ALA A 17 -14.86 -6.52 2.03
N ALA A 18 -15.78 -5.60 2.32
CA ALA A 18 -16.98 -5.89 3.11
C ALA A 18 -17.93 -6.87 2.40
N LYS A 19 -18.09 -6.75 1.07
CA LYS A 19 -18.89 -7.69 0.25
C LYS A 19 -18.28 -9.09 0.23
N GLU A 20 -16.97 -9.19 0.00
CA GLU A 20 -16.25 -10.47 0.01
C GLU A 20 -16.33 -11.16 1.38
N LEU A 21 -16.29 -10.36 2.46
CA LEU A 21 -16.41 -10.85 3.83
C LEU A 21 -17.86 -11.04 4.30
N GLN A 22 -18.85 -10.72 3.46
CA GLN A 22 -20.29 -10.79 3.77
C GLN A 22 -20.68 -10.04 5.07
N ILE A 23 -20.03 -8.90 5.34
CA ILE A 23 -20.31 -8.06 6.50
C ILE A 23 -20.60 -6.62 6.11
N CYS A 24 -21.31 -5.89 6.97
CA CYS A 24 -21.53 -4.47 6.79
C CYS A 24 -20.21 -3.68 6.94
N THR A 25 -20.04 -2.62 6.15
CA THR A 25 -18.85 -1.76 6.22
C THR A 25 -18.66 -1.13 7.61
N SER A 26 -19.74 -0.84 8.32
CA SER A 26 -19.70 -0.35 9.71
C SER A 26 -19.12 -1.38 10.67
N SER A 27 -19.53 -2.65 10.53
CA SER A 27 -19.00 -3.78 11.31
C SER A 27 -17.53 -4.02 10.99
N LEU A 28 -17.15 -3.99 9.71
CA LEU A 28 -15.75 -4.09 9.28
C LEU A 28 -14.89 -2.97 9.89
N LYS A 29 -15.36 -1.71 9.86
CA LYS A 29 -14.67 -0.60 10.51
C LYS A 29 -14.55 -0.79 12.03
N ALA A 30 -15.59 -1.30 12.68
CA ALA A 30 -15.57 -1.57 14.12
C ALA A 30 -14.52 -2.63 14.48
N ILE A 31 -14.44 -3.71 13.70
CA ILE A 31 -13.43 -4.76 13.88
C ILE A 31 -12.02 -4.19 13.64
N CYS A 32 -11.80 -3.46 12.54
CA CYS A 32 -10.52 -2.80 12.25
C CYS A 32 -10.08 -1.88 13.40
N ARG A 33 -10.98 -1.06 13.95
CA ARG A 33 -10.70 -0.17 15.08
C ARG A 33 -10.32 -0.93 16.35
N LYS A 34 -10.98 -2.06 16.66
CA LYS A 34 -10.63 -2.93 17.79
C LYS A 34 -9.20 -3.47 17.69
N HIS A 35 -8.67 -3.62 16.48
CA HIS A 35 -7.31 -4.09 16.20
C HIS A 35 -6.32 -2.95 15.88
N GLY A 36 -6.65 -1.70 16.19
CA GLY A 36 -5.75 -0.56 15.98
C GLY A 36 -5.67 -0.02 14.54
N ILE A 37 -6.39 -0.63 13.59
CA ILE A 37 -6.43 -0.19 12.19
C ILE A 37 -7.45 0.96 12.08
N THR A 38 -6.97 2.18 12.30
CA THR A 38 -7.81 3.39 12.27
C THR A 38 -8.24 3.80 10.86
N ARG A 39 -7.40 3.53 9.86
CA ARG A 39 -7.64 3.90 8.45
C ARG A 39 -7.34 2.73 7.53
N TRP A 40 -8.28 2.46 6.63
CA TRP A 40 -8.14 1.41 5.62
C TRP A 40 -6.94 1.68 4.69
N PRO A 41 -5.96 0.75 4.58
CA PRO A 41 -4.67 1.02 3.96
C PRO A 41 -4.63 0.93 2.42
N GLN A 42 -5.78 0.71 1.76
CA GLN A 42 -5.89 0.59 0.30
C GLN A 42 -5.17 1.70 -0.47
N ARG A 43 -5.28 2.96 -0.03
CA ARG A 43 -4.65 4.10 -0.73
C ARG A 43 -3.12 3.96 -0.78
N LYS A 44 -2.51 3.49 0.31
CA LYS A 44 -1.05 3.28 0.40
C LYS A 44 -0.62 2.10 -0.47
N ILE A 45 -1.36 1.00 -0.41
CA ILE A 45 -1.10 -0.19 -1.24
C ILE A 45 -1.17 0.16 -2.72
N ARG A 46 -2.23 0.89 -3.14
CA ARG A 46 -2.40 1.31 -4.54
C ARG A 46 -1.27 2.22 -5.02
N ALA A 47 -0.78 3.14 -4.18
CA ALA A 47 0.36 3.99 -4.52
C ALA A 47 1.64 3.15 -4.75
N MET A 48 1.87 2.14 -3.90
CA MET A 48 2.98 1.20 -4.06
C MET A 48 2.83 0.34 -5.32
N ASP A 49 1.64 -0.20 -5.59
CA ASP A 49 1.38 -1.00 -6.79
C ASP A 49 1.65 -0.21 -8.07
N ILE A 50 1.21 1.05 -8.13
CA ILE A 50 1.49 1.94 -9.28
C ILE A 50 3.00 2.15 -9.44
N ARG A 51 3.73 2.41 -8.34
CA ARG A 51 5.19 2.59 -8.37
C ARG A 51 5.89 1.31 -8.83
N ILE A 52 5.49 0.15 -8.33
CA ILE A 52 6.00 -1.17 -8.75
C ILE A 52 5.77 -1.38 -10.25
N VAL A 53 4.56 -1.11 -10.76
CA VAL A 53 4.24 -1.25 -12.19
C VAL A 53 5.13 -0.35 -13.05
N ASN A 54 5.32 0.91 -12.66
CA ASN A 54 6.17 1.86 -13.40
C ASN A 54 7.65 1.45 -13.39
N LEU A 55 8.13 0.95 -12.25
CA LEU A 55 9.49 0.42 -12.12
C LEU A 55 9.70 -0.86 -12.94
N LYS A 56 8.72 -1.78 -12.93
CA LYS A 56 8.75 -2.99 -13.77
C LYS A 56 8.73 -2.65 -15.26
N LYS A 57 7.99 -1.62 -15.68
CA LYS A 57 8.03 -1.11 -17.07
C LYS A 57 9.41 -0.53 -17.43
N ASN A 58 9.99 0.28 -16.54
CA ASN A 58 11.36 0.80 -16.74
C ASN A 58 12.38 -0.33 -16.85
N LEU A 59 12.27 -1.36 -16.00
CA LEU A 59 13.18 -2.51 -16.02
C LEU A 59 13.17 -3.25 -17.36
N LYS A 60 12.00 -3.39 -18.00
CA LYS A 60 11.87 -4.04 -19.32
C LYS A 60 12.60 -3.28 -20.43
N SER A 61 12.72 -1.96 -20.31
CA SER A 61 13.43 -1.10 -21.27
C SER A 61 14.94 -1.09 -21.06
N GLN A 62 15.42 -1.54 -19.89
CA GLN A 62 16.82 -1.48 -19.50
C GLN A 62 17.56 -2.79 -19.78
N ASN A 63 18.82 -2.68 -20.19
CA ASN A 63 19.67 -3.86 -20.42
C ASN A 63 19.93 -4.61 -19.10
N SER A 64 19.81 -5.94 -19.14
CA SER A 64 19.77 -6.84 -17.97
C SER A 64 20.99 -6.75 -17.03
N LYS A 65 22.13 -6.26 -17.52
CA LYS A 65 23.40 -6.15 -16.79
C LYS A 65 23.70 -4.74 -16.26
N SER A 66 22.80 -3.77 -16.45
CA SER A 66 23.03 -2.38 -16.04
C SER A 66 22.93 -2.20 -14.52
N LYS A 67 23.82 -1.38 -13.93
CA LYS A 67 23.72 -0.92 -12.52
C LYS A 67 22.34 -0.32 -12.22
N ILE A 68 21.70 0.32 -13.21
CA ILE A 68 20.35 0.87 -13.12
C ILE A 68 19.32 -0.24 -12.92
N ALA A 69 19.41 -1.33 -13.68
CA ALA A 69 18.49 -2.46 -13.57
C ALA A 69 18.56 -3.11 -12.18
N ASN A 70 19.76 -3.21 -11.59
CA ASN A 70 19.92 -3.74 -10.23
C ASN A 70 19.27 -2.82 -9.17
N ARG A 71 19.45 -1.49 -9.29
CA ARG A 71 18.79 -0.51 -8.40
C ARG A 71 17.26 -0.59 -8.50
N ILE A 72 16.73 -0.73 -9.71
CA ILE A 72 15.28 -0.87 -9.92
C ILE A 72 14.77 -2.17 -9.30
N LYS A 73 15.51 -3.28 -9.44
CA LYS A 73 15.15 -4.58 -8.82
C LYS A 73 15.12 -4.50 -7.29
N THR A 74 16.11 -3.85 -6.66
CA THR A 74 16.14 -3.68 -5.20
C THR A 74 14.97 -2.83 -4.71
N GLU A 75 14.63 -1.77 -5.44
CA GLU A 75 13.48 -0.91 -5.11
C GLU A 75 12.15 -1.66 -5.23
N ILE A 76 11.97 -2.45 -6.31
CA ILE A 76 10.78 -3.29 -6.48
C ILE A 76 10.63 -4.26 -5.30
N LYS A 77 11.72 -4.94 -4.93
CA LYS A 77 11.71 -5.89 -3.81
C LYS A 77 11.31 -5.21 -2.50
N TRP A 78 11.89 -4.04 -2.20
CA TRP A 78 11.55 -3.27 -1.01
C TRP A 78 10.08 -2.81 -1.00
N LEU A 79 9.55 -2.36 -2.13
CA LEU A 79 8.14 -1.97 -2.24
C LEU A 79 7.19 -3.16 -2.06
N GLU A 80 7.54 -4.33 -2.61
CA GLU A 80 6.77 -5.57 -2.43
C GLU A 80 6.77 -6.03 -0.97
N GLU A 81 7.92 -5.99 -0.28
CA GLU A 81 8.02 -6.28 1.15
C GLU A 81 7.22 -5.29 2.00
N LYS A 82 7.32 -3.99 1.71
CA LYS A 82 6.57 -2.95 2.42
C LYS A 82 5.05 -3.09 2.21
N ARG A 83 4.63 -3.47 1.00
CA ARG A 83 3.23 -3.81 0.68
C ARG A 83 2.78 -5.05 1.47
N ALA A 84 3.58 -6.10 1.49
CA ALA A 84 3.28 -7.33 2.23
C ALA A 84 3.15 -7.08 3.74
N ALA A 85 4.02 -6.25 4.32
CA ALA A 85 3.95 -5.85 5.72
C ALA A 85 2.59 -5.19 6.05
N ILE A 86 2.11 -4.29 5.19
CA ILE A 86 0.79 -3.66 5.35
C ILE A 86 -0.33 -4.72 5.26
N CYS A 87 -0.27 -5.61 4.27
CA CYS A 87 -1.23 -6.70 4.09
C CYS A 87 -1.15 -7.82 5.15
N SER A 88 -0.14 -7.81 6.02
CA SER A 88 -0.01 -8.77 7.12
C SER A 88 -0.62 -8.28 8.43
N GLY A 89 -1.10 -7.04 8.48
CA GLY A 89 -1.70 -6.45 9.69
C GLY A 89 -0.68 -5.88 10.69
N VAL A 90 0.62 -5.90 10.38
CA VAL A 90 1.65 -5.24 11.18
C VAL A 90 1.65 -3.75 10.85
N GLN A 91 0.79 -2.98 11.53
CA GLN A 91 0.86 -1.53 11.43
C GLN A 91 2.06 -1.05 12.25
N ARG A 92 3.24 -0.99 11.59
CA ARG A 92 4.45 -0.17 11.84
C ARG A 92 5.74 -1.00 11.72
N PRO A 93 6.70 -0.54 10.90
CA PRO A 93 7.80 0.21 11.49
C PRO A 93 7.72 1.68 11.11
N LEU A 94 8.13 2.49 12.07
CA LEU A 94 8.27 3.93 12.04
C LEU A 94 9.51 4.25 11.19
N ILE A 95 9.50 3.83 9.93
CA ILE A 95 10.49 4.32 8.97
C ILE A 95 9.99 5.72 8.63
N LYS A 96 10.59 6.73 9.26
CA LYS A 96 10.54 8.12 8.77
C LYS A 96 10.64 8.02 7.26
N ASP A 97 9.61 8.48 6.55
CA ASP A 97 9.66 8.60 5.10
C ASP A 97 10.87 9.50 4.81
N GLN A 98 12.05 8.91 4.58
CA GLN A 98 13.16 9.63 4.00
C GLN A 98 12.70 9.88 2.57
N GLN A 99 12.34 11.15 2.33
CA GLN A 99 12.26 11.73 1.00
C GLN A 99 13.39 11.14 0.15
N HIS A 100 13.03 10.37 -0.85
CA HIS A 100 13.86 10.26 -2.03
C HIS A 100 13.09 11.01 -3.12
N ASP A 101 13.59 12.21 -3.40
CA ASP A 101 13.01 13.21 -4.28
C ASP A 101 12.70 12.66 -5.67
N GLY A 102 11.65 13.20 -6.28
CA GLY A 102 11.30 12.90 -7.66
C GLY A 102 9.83 13.15 -7.99
N HIS A 103 9.46 14.43 -8.07
CA HIS A 103 8.31 14.97 -8.80
C HIS A 103 6.87 14.51 -8.42
N GLY A 104 6.14 15.45 -7.81
CA GLY A 104 4.77 15.79 -8.23
C GLY A 104 3.62 15.02 -7.58
N ARG A 105 3.04 15.57 -6.51
CA ARG A 105 1.77 16.32 -6.60
C ARG A 105 1.33 16.85 -5.23
N ARG A 106 0.89 18.09 -5.28
CA ARG A 106 0.38 18.99 -4.24
C ARG A 106 -0.87 18.39 -3.58
N TRP A 107 -0.91 18.34 -2.25
CA TRP A 107 -2.11 18.02 -1.48
C TRP A 107 -2.76 19.34 -1.06
N GLU A 108 -3.70 19.85 -1.85
CA GLU A 108 -4.64 20.87 -1.38
C GLU A 108 -5.66 20.18 -0.48
N TRP A 109 -5.55 20.40 0.83
CA TRP A 109 -6.59 20.10 1.79
C TRP A 109 -6.86 21.39 2.58
N ALA A 110 -7.82 22.19 2.13
CA ALA A 110 -8.58 23.16 2.92
C ALA A 110 -9.37 24.04 1.95
N SER A 111 -10.68 23.79 1.85
CA SER A 111 -11.74 24.82 1.76
C SER A 111 -13.06 24.18 1.35
N THR A 112 -13.92 24.00 2.34
CA THR A 112 -15.40 23.94 2.33
C THR A 112 -15.76 23.33 3.69
N ASN A 113 -16.26 24.05 4.68
CA ASN A 113 -16.99 25.32 4.74
C ASN A 113 -16.68 25.98 6.10
#